data_AF-A0A8I0SPG0-F1
#
_entry.id   AF-A0A8I0SPG0-F1
#
_cell.length_a   1.000
_cell.length_b   1.000
_cell.length_c   1.000
_cell.angle_alpha   90.00
_cell.angle_beta   90.00
_cell.angle_gamma   90.00
#
_symmetry.space_group_name_H-M   'P 1'
#
loop_
_entity.id
_entity.type
_entity.pdbx_description
1 polymer ?
#
loop_
_entity_poly.entity_id
_entity_poly.type
_entity_poly.pdbx_seq_one_letter_code
_entity_poly.pdbx_strand_id
1 'polypeptide(L)' 'LRLGALEVLNQGRQPMPMVLDDILVHFDDQRAVAALKTVSSLKRQVLYFTHHPHIVTLATQALDSGSFGVHHL' A
#
# COMPACT_ATOMS: atom_id res chain seq x y z
N LEU A 1 -14.49 2.44 5.00
CA LEU A 1 -15.50 1.61 4.31
C LEU A 1 -14.89 0.60 3.33
N ARG A 2 -13.97 0.97 2.42
CA ARG A 2 -13.40 0.03 1.42
C ARG A 2 -12.55 -1.12 2.00
N LEU A 3 -11.68 -0.84 2.98
CA LEU A 3 -10.86 -1.87 3.64
C LEU A 3 -11.70 -2.89 4.44
N GLY A 4 -12.69 -2.42 5.20
CA GLY A 4 -13.56 -3.28 5.99
C GLY A 4 -14.42 -4.23 5.14
N ALA A 5 -14.83 -3.82 3.93
CA ALA A 5 -15.55 -4.69 3.01
C ALA A 5 -14.68 -5.86 2.50
N LEU A 6 -13.38 -5.61 2.29
CA LEU A 6 -12.44 -6.66 1.86
C LEU A 6 -12.20 -7.72 2.94
N GLU A 7 -12.19 -7.34 4.22
CA GLU A 7 -12.11 -8.31 5.33
C GLU A 7 -13.29 -9.28 5.33
N VAL A 8 -14.50 -8.80 5.03
CA VAL A 8 -15.72 -9.63 4.96
C VAL A 8 -15.70 -10.56 3.75
N LEU A 9 -15.24 -10.08 2.59
CA LEU A 9 -15.16 -10.88 1.36
C LEU A 9 -14.10 -12.00 1.43
N ASN A 10 -13.14 -11.90 2.36
CA ASN A 10 -12.07 -12.87 2.56
C ASN A 10 -12.46 -14.10 3.41
N GLN A 11 -13.68 -14.18 3.95
CA GLN A 11 -14.10 -15.32 4.77
C GLN A 11 -14.08 -16.62 3.96
N GLY A 12 -13.11 -17.49 4.25
CA GLY A 12 -12.98 -18.83 3.66
C GLY A 12 -12.21 -18.93 2.35
N ARG A 13 -11.52 -17.87 1.89
CA ARG A 13 -10.74 -17.85 0.64
C ARG A 13 -9.31 -17.36 0.86
N GLN A 14 -8.38 -17.76 -0.01
CA GLN A 14 -7.06 -17.13 -0.04
C GLN A 14 -7.23 -15.63 -0.35
N PRO A 15 -6.57 -14.73 0.41
CA PRO A 15 -6.72 -13.30 0.22
C PRO A 15 -6.17 -12.89 -1.14
N MET A 16 -7.05 -12.38 -2.01
CA MET A 16 -6.64 -11.83 -3.29
C MET A 16 -5.73 -10.60 -3.08
N PRO A 17 -4.77 -10.35 -4.00
CA PRO A 17 -3.97 -9.14 -3.95
C PRO A 17 -4.85 -7.89 -3.97
N MET A 18 -4.52 -6.92 -3.12
CA MET A 18 -5.13 -5.61 -3.13
C MET A 18 -4.39 -4.73 -4.13
N VAL A 19 -5.13 -4.11 -5.06
CA VAL A 19 -4.58 -3.14 -6.02
C VAL A 19 -4.97 -1.74 -5.59
N LEU A 20 -3.97 -0.86 -5.48
CA LEU A 20 -4.12 0.54 -5.09
C LEU A 20 -3.50 1.41 -6.19
N ASP A 21 -4.26 2.32 -6.79
CA ASP A 21 -3.82 3.14 -7.92
C ASP A 21 -3.88 4.63 -7.54
N ASP A 22 -2.72 5.27 -7.43
CA ASP A 22 -2.51 6.69 -7.10
C ASP A 22 -3.34 7.23 -5.91
N ILE A 23 -3.63 6.37 -4.93
CA ILE A 23 -4.50 6.71 -3.79
C ILE A 23 -3.91 7.78 -2.86
N LEU A 24 -2.62 8.13 -3.01
CA LEU A 24 -1.89 9.09 -2.17
C LEU A 24 -1.65 10.45 -2.84
N VAL A 25 -2.19 10.70 -4.04
CA VAL A 25 -1.92 11.93 -4.84
C VAL A 25 -2.23 13.24 -4.12
N HIS A 26 -3.14 13.24 -3.14
CA HIS A 26 -3.54 14.44 -2.37
C HIS A 26 -3.03 14.44 -0.92
N PHE A 27 -2.15 13.49 -0.58
CA PHE A 27 -1.62 13.38 0.78
C PHE A 27 -0.33 14.20 0.86
N ASP A 28 -0.15 14.89 1.99
CA ASP A 28 1.18 15.37 2.37
C ASP A 28 2.07 14.20 2.80
N ASP A 29 3.37 14.44 2.93
CA ASP A 29 4.36 13.43 3.27
C ASP A 29 4.03 12.67 4.56
N GLN A 30 3.55 13.39 5.59
CA GLN A 30 3.21 12.77 6.87
C GLN A 30 2.05 11.78 6.72
N ARG A 31 0.99 12.18 6.01
CA ARG A 31 -0.15 11.30 5.74
C ARG A 31 0.21 10.16 4.80
N ALA A 32 1.04 10.42 3.78
CA ALA A 32 1.51 9.40 2.85
C ALA A 32 2.32 8.32 3.58
N VAL A 33 3.25 8.72 4.45
CA VAL A 33 4.02 7.79 5.28
C VAL A 33 3.12 6.96 6.21
N ALA A 34 2.15 7.59 6.87
CA ALA A 34 1.20 6.87 7.73
C ALA A 34 0.36 5.84 6.94
N ALA A 35 -0.07 6.21 5.73
CA ALA A 35 -0.79 5.31 4.83
C ALA A 35 0.10 4.14 4.38
N LEU A 36 1.34 4.40 3.95
CA LEU A 36 2.30 3.37 3.54
C LEU A 36 2.55 2.35 4.65
N LYS A 37 2.77 2.81 5.89
CA LYS A 37 2.93 1.93 7.06
C LYS A 37 1.69 1.09 7.35
N THR A 38 0.51 1.68 7.17
CA THR A 38 -0.75 0.96 7.36
C THR A 38 -0.89 -0.14 6.31
N VAL A 39 -0.62 0.19 5.05
CA VAL A 39 -0.72 -0.73 3.92
C VAL A 39 0.31 -1.87 4.03
N SER A 40 1.55 -1.58 4.42
CA SER A 40 2.59 -2.62 4.59
C SER A 40 2.29 -3.60 5.73
N SER A 41 1.50 -3.18 6.73
CA SER A 41 1.11 -4.04 7.85
C SER A 41 -0.03 -5.02 7.53
N LEU A 42 -0.67 -4.89 6.36
CA LEU A 42 -1.78 -5.75 5.97
C LEU A 42 -1.28 -7.19 5.70
N LYS A 43 -1.97 -8.19 6.25
CA LYS A 43 -1.69 -9.61 6.01
C LYS A 43 -2.21 -10.09 4.64
N ARG A 44 -1.96 -9.32 3.59
CA ARG A 44 -2.31 -9.62 2.18
C ARG A 44 -1.30 -8.95 1.26
N GLN A 45 -1.10 -9.50 0.07
CA GLN A 45 -0.28 -8.82 -0.95
C GLN A 45 -0.95 -7.51 -1.36
N VAL A 46 -0.15 -6.44 -1.43
CA VAL A 46 -0.60 -5.14 -1.97
C VAL A 46 0.26 -4.77 -3.16
N LEU A 47 -0.40 -4.46 -4.27
CA LEU A 47 0.19 -3.88 -5.47
C LEU A 47 -0.20 -2.40 -5.51
N TYR A 48 0.78 -1.53 -5.31
CA TYR A 48 0.56 -0.08 -5.35
C TYR A 48 1.18 0.49 -6.63
N PHE A 49 0.34 1.08 -7.46
CA PHE A 49 0.73 1.78 -8.67
C PHE A 49 0.75 3.27 -8.38
N THR A 50 1.85 3.91 -8.78
CA THR A 50 1.94 5.36 -8.73
C THR A 50 2.83 5.90 -9.81
N HIS A 51 2.48 7.09 -10.31
CA HIS A 51 3.35 7.87 -11.18
C HIS A 51 4.27 8.83 -10.41
N HIS A 52 4.12 8.94 -9.08
CA HIS A 52 4.89 9.86 -8.26
C HIS A 52 6.16 9.18 -7.70
N PRO A 53 7.36 9.46 -8.23
CA PRO A 53 8.60 8.85 -7.74
C PRO A 53 8.89 9.21 -6.27
N HIS A 54 8.39 10.36 -5.81
CA HIS A 54 8.47 10.79 -4.40
C HIS A 54 7.84 9.78 -3.44
N ILE A 55 6.77 9.08 -3.82
CA ILE A 55 6.14 8.09 -2.95
C ILE A 55 7.06 6.88 -2.73
N VAL A 56 7.85 6.50 -3.74
CA VAL A 56 8.87 5.46 -3.61
C VAL A 56 9.97 5.90 -2.64
N THR A 57 10.38 7.17 -2.70
CA THR A 57 11.33 7.75 -1.74
C THR A 57 10.80 7.67 -0.31
N LEU A 58 9.55 8.09 -0.08
CA LEU A 58 8.91 8.02 1.25
C LEU A 58 8.79 6.58 1.75
N ALA A 59 8.41 5.63 0.89
CA ALA A 59 8.34 4.21 1.24
C ALA A 59 9.71 3.67 1.65
N THR A 60 10.77 4.02 0.92
CA THR A 60 12.15 3.60 1.22
C THR A 60 12.68 4.14 2.53
N GLN A 61 12.25 5.35 2.91
CA GLN A 61 12.66 5.97 4.18
C GLN A 61 11.85 5.48 5.39
N ALA A 62 10.60 5.09 5.17
CA ALA A 62 9.64 4.85 6.26
C ALA A 62 9.34 3.37 6.54
N LEU A 63 9.62 2.46 5.60
CA LEU A 63 9.30 1.04 5.71
C LEU A 63 10.56 0.19 5.93
N ASP A 64 10.38 -0.95 6.61
CA ASP A 64 11.48 -1.87 6.92
C ASP A 64 12.04 -2.52 5.65
N SER A 65 13.35 -2.77 5.63
CA SER A 65 14.00 -3.49 4.53
C SER A 65 13.38 -4.87 4.33
N GLY A 66 12.91 -5.16 3.11
CA GLY A 66 12.25 -6.42 2.76
C GLY A 66 10.73 -6.43 2.93
N SER A 67 10.13 -5.34 3.43
CA SER A 67 8.66 -5.21 3.54
C SER A 67 7.97 -4.80 2.24
N PHE A 68 8.73 -4.32 1.25
CA PHE A 68 8.23 -3.94 -0.07
C PHE A 68 9.30 -4.10 -1.14
N GLY A 69 8.87 -4.10 -2.41
CA GLY A 69 9.73 -4.08 -3.59
C GLY A 69 9.28 -2.99 -4.56
N VAL A 70 10.20 -2.50 -5.38
CA VAL A 70 9.95 -1.47 -6.40
C VAL A 70 10.18 -2.07 -7.78
N HIS A 71 9.20 -1.90 -8.66
CA HIS A 71 9.30 -2.29 -10.06
C HIS A 71 9.01 -1.07 -10.93
N HIS A 72 9.93 -0.76 -11.84
CA HIS A 72 9.74 0.27 -12.86
C HIS A 72 9.22 -0.42 -14.13
N LEU A 73 8.07 0.06 -14.62
CA LEU A 73 7.43 -0.42 -15.84
C LEU A 73 7.84 0.42 -17.05
#